data_AF-A0A951EB99-F1
#
_entry.id   AF-A0A951EB99-F1
#
_cell.length_a   1.000
_cell.length_b   1.000
_cell.length_c   1.000
_cell.angle_alpha   90.00
_cell.angle_beta   90.00
_cell.angle_gamma   90.00
#
_symmetry.space_group_name_H-M   'P 1'
#
loop_
_entity.id
_entity.type
_entity.pdbx_description
1 polymer ?
#
loop_
_entity_poly.entity_id
_entity_poly.type
_entity_poly.pdbx_seq_one_letter_code
_entity_poly.pdbx_strand_id
1 'polypeptide(L)'
;MDDLSNFVLARLADDERRLEAGELPHLDEAERRGRLRIMRTDDHQGLLLVAGPVQTQEERVPVPFAEKASFLRAEARRQHDKAMLGLVASVYDAHPDWRDDWRP
;
A
#
# COMPACT_ATOMS: atom_id res chain seq x y z
N MET A 1 -10.37 11.63 -11.82
CA MET A 1 -9.57 10.72 -10.96
C MET A 1 -9.93 11.11 -9.53
N ASP A 2 -10.32 10.14 -8.70
CA ASP A 2 -10.81 10.38 -7.32
C ASP A 2 -9.71 10.99 -6.41
N ASP A 3 -10.09 11.81 -5.43
CA ASP A 3 -9.15 12.50 -4.53
C ASP A 3 -8.27 11.48 -3.78
N LEU A 4 -8.89 10.40 -3.30
CA LEU A 4 -8.20 9.28 -2.65
C LEU A 4 -7.20 8.59 -3.59
N SER A 5 -7.56 8.40 -4.86
CA SER A 5 -6.68 7.79 -5.85
C SER A 5 -5.46 8.69 -6.13
N ASN A 6 -5.68 10.01 -6.25
CA ASN A 6 -4.60 10.98 -6.42
C ASN A 6 -3.66 11.00 -5.21
N PHE A 7 -4.23 10.96 -4.00
CA PHE A 7 -3.44 10.90 -2.77
C PHE A 7 -2.58 9.64 -2.73
N VAL A 8 -3.15 8.45 -2.97
CA VAL A 8 -2.38 7.20 -3.02
C VAL A 8 -1.28 7.26 -4.07
N LEU A 9 -1.57 7.74 -5.28
CA LEU A 9 -0.57 7.85 -6.35
C LEU A 9 0.59 8.79 -5.99
N ALA A 10 0.29 9.93 -5.36
CA ALA A 10 1.31 10.87 -4.89
C ALA A 10 2.19 10.23 -3.81
N ARG A 11 1.58 9.54 -2.83
CA ARG A 11 2.30 8.88 -1.75
C ARG A 11 3.16 7.71 -2.24
N LEU A 12 2.69 6.95 -3.23
CA LEU A 12 3.51 5.90 -3.85
C LEU A 12 4.72 6.49 -4.59
N ALA A 13 4.57 7.64 -5.26
CA ALA A 13 5.70 8.33 -5.88
C ALA A 13 6.69 8.88 -4.83
N ASP A 14 6.20 9.33 -3.68
CA ASP A 14 7.05 9.74 -2.56
C ASP A 14 7.87 8.54 -2.03
N ASP A 15 7.23 7.40 -1.83
CA ASP A 15 7.88 6.17 -1.38
C ASP A 15 8.88 5.60 -2.40
N GLU A 16 8.62 5.74 -3.71
CA GLU A 16 9.60 5.41 -4.76
C GLU A 16 10.86 6.28 -4.63
N ARG A 17 10.70 7.60 -4.44
CA ARG A 17 11.83 8.51 -4.22
C ARG A 17 12.62 8.16 -2.95
N ARG A 18 11.93 7.72 -1.89
CA ARG A 18 12.57 7.24 -0.66
C ARG A 18 13.40 6.00 -0.91
N LEU A 19 12.84 5.03 -1.64
CA LEU A 19 13.57 3.82 -2.02
C LEU A 19 14.83 4.15 -2.83
N GLU A 20 14.74 5.05 -3.79
CA GLU A 20 15.88 5.53 -4.60
C GLU A 20 16.94 6.23 -3.74
N ALA A 21 16.52 6.95 -2.69
CA ALA A 21 17.41 7.57 -1.71
C ALA A 21 18.01 6.56 -0.70
N GLY A 22 17.66 5.27 -0.78
CA GLY A 22 18.07 4.24 0.16
C GLY A 22 17.31 4.28 1.49
N GLU A 23 16.23 5.05 1.58
CA GLU A 23 15.31 5.05 2.70
C GLU A 23 14.26 3.95 2.56
N LEU A 24 13.72 3.50 3.70
CA LEU A 24 12.62 2.53 3.70
C LEU A 24 11.31 3.24 3.32
N PRO A 25 10.58 2.77 2.29
CA PRO A 25 9.23 3.25 2.00
C PRO A 25 8.30 3.15 3.21
N HIS A 26 7.38 4.10 3.37
CA HIS A 26 6.37 4.03 4.44
C HIS A 26 5.51 2.77 4.32
N LEU A 27 5.23 2.33 3.09
CA LEU A 27 4.49 1.09 2.84
C LEU A 27 5.21 -0.13 3.43
N ASP A 28 6.51 -0.26 3.18
CA ASP A 28 7.31 -1.35 3.73
C ASP A 28 7.48 -1.21 5.24
N GLU A 29 7.59 0.02 5.76
CA GLU A 29 7.62 0.27 7.19
C GLU A 29 6.31 -0.13 7.88
N ALA A 30 5.15 0.17 7.28
CA ALA A 30 3.85 -0.23 7.78
C ALA A 30 3.67 -1.75 7.77
N GLU A 31 4.19 -2.44 6.75
CA GLU A 31 4.24 -3.90 6.72
C GLU A 31 5.12 -4.47 7.82
N ARG A 32 6.32 -3.92 8.03
CA ARG A 32 7.22 -4.34 9.13
C ARG A 32 6.61 -4.11 10.51
N ARG A 33 5.81 -3.06 10.66
CA ARG A 33 5.07 -2.76 11.90
C ARG A 33 3.78 -3.55 12.05
N GLY A 34 3.41 -4.39 11.08
CA GLY A 34 2.18 -5.19 11.10
C GLY A 34 0.90 -4.37 10.99
N ARG A 35 0.97 -3.14 10.45
CA ARG A 35 -0.23 -2.32 10.19
C ARG A 35 -1.03 -2.85 9.01
N LEU A 36 -0.33 -3.38 8.00
CA LEU A 36 -0.91 -4.04 6.84
C LEU A 36 0.00 -5.17 6.38
N ARG A 37 -0.49 -6.00 5.47
CA ARG A 37 0.34 -6.97 4.76
C ARG A 37 -0.07 -7.05 3.30
N ILE A 38 0.94 -7.09 2.42
CA ILE A 38 0.75 -7.32 0.99
C ILE A 38 1.31 -8.69 0.63
N MET A 39 0.46 -9.57 0.10
CA MET A 39 0.82 -10.94 -0.23
C MET A 39 0.45 -11.25 -1.67
N ARG A 40 1.23 -12.09 -2.35
CA ARG A 40 0.79 -12.67 -3.62
C ARG A 40 -0.38 -13.60 -3.35
N THR A 41 -1.40 -13.53 -4.21
CA THR A 41 -2.52 -14.47 -4.23
C THR A 41 -2.02 -15.86 -4.63
N ASP A 42 -2.72 -16.90 -4.21
CA ASP A 42 -2.30 -18.29 -4.45
C ASP A 42 -2.40 -18.68 -5.93
N ASP A 43 -3.15 -17.93 -6.74
CA ASP A 43 -3.19 -18.06 -8.21
C ASP A 43 -2.05 -17.29 -8.93
N HIS A 44 -1.19 -16.60 -8.17
CA HIS A 44 -0.13 -15.70 -8.67
C HIS A 44 -0.61 -14.62 -9.66
N GLN A 45 -1.92 -14.36 -9.75
CA GLN A 45 -2.48 -13.37 -10.67
C GLN A 45 -2.55 -11.96 -10.08
N GLY A 46 -2.31 -11.79 -8.77
CA GLY A 46 -2.40 -10.48 -8.14
C GLY A 46 -1.80 -10.40 -6.74
N LEU A 47 -2.04 -9.25 -6.11
CA LEU A 47 -1.69 -9.00 -4.72
C LEU A 47 -2.96 -8.84 -3.88
N LEU A 48 -2.93 -9.41 -2.68
CA LEU A 48 -3.95 -9.24 -1.66
C LEU A 48 -3.42 -8.30 -0.59
N LEU A 49 -4.23 -7.29 -0.25
CA LEU A 49 -3.99 -6.39 0.88
C LEU A 49 -4.84 -6.81 2.08
N VAL A 50 -4.22 -6.95 3.24
CA VAL A 50 -4.90 -7.30 4.50
C VAL A 50 -4.51 -6.29 5.58
N ALA A 51 -5.51 -5.81 6.34
CA ALA A 51 -5.31 -4.91 7.46
C ALA A 51 -4.95 -5.67 8.75
N GLY A 52 -4.05 -5.12 9.57
CA GLY A 52 -3.76 -5.60 10.92
C GLY A 52 -2.67 -6.67 11.04
N PRO A 53 -2.38 -7.11 12.29
CA PRO A 53 -1.33 -8.09 12.56
C PRO A 53 -1.78 -9.48 12.08
N VAL A 54 -1.44 -9.79 10.84
CA VAL A 54 -1.63 -11.13 10.28
C VAL A 54 -0.68 -12.10 10.99
N GLN A 55 -1.24 -12.93 11.89
CA GLN A 55 -0.52 -13.87 12.76
C GLN A 55 0.19 -15.02 12.01
N THR A 56 0.02 -15.13 10.68
CA THR A 56 0.69 -16.16 9.90
C THR A 56 2.13 -15.77 9.58
N GLN A 57 3.00 -16.21 10.48
CA GLN A 57 4.47 -16.19 10.38
C GLN A 57 5.01 -17.20 9.34
N GLU A 58 4.13 -17.93 8.64
CA GLU A 58 4.54 -18.93 7.66
C GLU A 58 4.94 -18.26 6.34
N GLU A 59 6.23 -17.92 6.27
CA GLU A 59 7.09 -18.17 5.11
C GLU A 59 6.57 -17.67 3.75
N ARG A 60 6.15 -16.39 3.67
CA ARG A 60 6.07 -15.69 2.38
C ARG A 60 7.09 -14.57 2.35
N VAL A 61 8.06 -14.70 1.44
CA VAL A 61 9.02 -13.65 1.08
C VAL A 61 8.23 -12.35 0.85
N PRO A 62 8.57 -11.25 1.54
CA PRO A 62 7.87 -9.98 1.33
C PRO A 62 7.95 -9.59 -0.14
N VAL A 63 6.82 -9.15 -0.69
CA VAL A 63 6.77 -8.72 -2.09
C VAL A 63 7.72 -7.53 -2.26
N PRO A 64 8.54 -7.46 -3.33
CA PRO A 64 9.38 -6.30 -3.56
C PRO A 64 8.54 -5.02 -3.70
N PHE A 65 9.02 -3.90 -3.16
CA PHE A 65 8.30 -2.62 -3.23
C PHE A 65 7.88 -2.23 -4.64
N ALA A 66 8.76 -2.42 -5.64
CA ALA A 66 8.46 -2.10 -7.04
C ALA A 66 7.23 -2.86 -7.58
N GLU A 67 7.04 -4.12 -7.17
CA GLU A 67 5.88 -4.94 -7.55
C GLU A 67 4.61 -4.44 -6.85
N LYS A 68 4.70 -4.14 -5.54
CA LYS A 68 3.61 -3.54 -4.76
C LYS A 68 3.16 -2.20 -5.37
N ALA A 69 4.10 -1.29 -5.63
CA ALA A 69 3.83 0.04 -6.16
C ALA A 69 3.19 -0.02 -7.56
N SER A 70 3.65 -0.93 -8.41
CA SER A 70 3.08 -1.14 -9.74
C SER A 70 1.62 -1.63 -9.68
N PHE A 71 1.34 -2.60 -8.81
CA PHE A 71 -0.02 -3.10 -8.57
C PHE A 71 -0.94 -2.00 -8.03
N LEU A 72 -0.53 -1.34 -6.94
CA LEU A 72 -1.33 -0.28 -6.31
C LEU A 72 -1.59 0.91 -7.25
N ARG A 73 -0.61 1.26 -8.10
CA ARG A 73 -0.76 2.28 -9.14
C ARG A 73 -1.78 1.88 -10.20
N ALA A 74 -1.79 0.61 -10.62
CA ALA A 74 -2.79 0.12 -11.58
C ALA A 74 -4.20 0.19 -10.99
N GLU A 75 -4.35 -0.25 -9.74
CA GLU A 75 -5.63 -0.22 -9.03
C GLU A 75 -6.14 1.21 -8.77
N ALA A 76 -5.27 2.13 -8.34
CA ALA A 76 -5.62 3.53 -8.14
C ALA A 76 -6.04 4.21 -9.47
N ARG A 77 -5.41 3.86 -10.59
CA ARG A 77 -5.80 4.37 -11.91
C ARG A 77 -7.14 3.82 -12.38
N ARG A 78 -7.42 2.54 -12.10
CA ARG A 78 -8.69 1.88 -12.44
C ARG A 78 -9.83 2.25 -11.48
N GLN A 79 -9.52 2.82 -10.31
CA GLN A 79 -10.47 3.12 -9.23
C GLN A 79 -11.32 1.89 -8.84
N HIS A 80 -10.71 0.71 -8.93
CA HIS A 80 -11.44 -0.55 -8.88
C HIS A 80 -11.88 -0.91 -7.45
N ASP A 81 -11.05 -0.58 -6.46
CA ASP A 81 -11.31 -0.92 -5.06
C ASP A 81 -11.01 0.25 -4.12
N LYS A 82 -12.08 0.98 -3.73
CA LYS A 82 -11.97 2.11 -2.80
C LYS A 82 -11.59 1.69 -1.39
N ALA A 83 -11.98 0.50 -0.93
CA ALA A 83 -11.66 0.01 0.40
C ALA A 83 -10.17 -0.32 0.49
N MET A 84 -9.62 -0.96 -0.55
CA MET A 84 -8.18 -1.18 -0.66
C MET A 84 -7.42 0.15 -0.73
N LEU A 85 -7.88 1.12 -1.52
CA LEU A 85 -7.23 2.44 -1.58
C LEU A 85 -7.27 3.18 -0.24
N GLY A 86 -8.37 3.07 0.51
CA GLY A 86 -8.49 3.62 1.86
C GLY A 86 -7.50 2.96 2.83
N LEU A 87 -7.34 1.64 2.74
CA LEU A 87 -6.35 0.89 3.53
C LEU A 87 -4.91 1.31 3.20
N VAL A 88 -4.57 1.45 1.92
CA VAL A 88 -3.24 1.97 1.51
C VAL A 88 -3.04 3.38 2.02
N ALA A 89 -4.04 4.24 1.84
CA ALA A 89 -3.96 5.63 2.23
C ALA A 89 -3.80 5.77 3.76
N SER A 90 -4.36 4.85 4.55
CA SER A 90 -4.20 4.81 6.02
C SER A 90 -2.75 4.60 6.50
N VAL A 91 -1.85 4.13 5.64
CA VAL A 91 -0.40 4.09 5.92
C VAL A 91 0.17 5.49 6.10
N TYR A 92 -0.39 6.43 5.36
CA TYR A 92 0.03 7.82 5.29
C TYR A 92 -0.91 8.71 6.10
N ASP A 93 -1.57 8.17 7.12
CA ASP A 93 -2.50 8.89 8.00
C ASP A 93 -1.84 10.04 8.78
N ALA A 94 -0.52 10.02 8.92
CA ALA A 94 0.27 11.12 9.46
C ALA A 94 0.47 12.30 8.47
N HIS A 95 0.11 12.14 7.19
CA HIS A 95 0.28 13.17 6.17
C HIS A 95 -0.80 14.25 6.30
N PRO A 96 -0.49 15.56 6.17
CA PRO A 96 -1.48 16.64 6.35
C PRO A 96 -2.66 16.58 5.37
N ASP A 97 -2.42 16.09 4.15
CA ASP A 97 -3.49 15.91 3.15
C ASP A 97 -4.38 14.66 3.41
N TRP A 98 -4.11 13.88 4.45
CA TRP A 98 -4.97 12.77 4.85
C TRP A 98 -6.35 13.29 5.29
N ARG A 99 -7.40 12.57 4.92
CA ARG A 99 -8.77 12.87 5.34
C ARG A 99 -9.40 11.67 6.06
N ASP A 100 -10.11 11.94 7.14
CA ASP A 100 -10.75 10.90 7.96
C ASP A 100 -11.84 10.13 7.21
N ASP A 101 -12.45 10.72 6.18
CA ASP A 101 -13.46 10.07 5.33
C ASP A 101 -12.88 9.00 4.39
N TRP A 102 -11.56 8.89 4.29
CA TRP A 102 -10.86 7.84 3.54
C TRP A 102 -10.50 6.61 4.37
N ARG A 103 -10.79 6.63 5.68
CA ARG A 103 -10.57 5.47 6.53
C ARG A 103 -11.43 4.29 6.02
N PRO A 104 -10.83 3.09 5.83
CA PRO A 104 -11.56 1.91 5.37
C PRO A 104 -12.59 1.39 6.39
#